data_AF-A0A1Q5U5F8-F1
#
_entry.id   AF-A0A1Q5U5F8-F1
#
_cell.length_a   1.000
_cell.length_b   1.000
_cell.length_c   1.000
_cell.angle_alpha   90.00
_cell.angle_beta   90.00
_cell.angle_gamma   90.00
#
_symmetry.space_group_name_H-M   'P 1'
#
loop_
_entity.id
_entity.type
_entity.pdbx_description
1 polymer ?
#
loop_
_entity_poly.entity_id
_entity_poly.type
_entity_poly.pdbx_seq_one_letter_code
_entity_poly.pdbx_strand_id
1 'polypeptide(L)'
;MAPRIATFLSIALSLWTLVAAESIPKTDYDVIVVGGGPSGLSALSGVSRVRRTALLFDSQEYRNGPTRNMHDVIGNDGTPPAEFRALAREQILKYPTAHIKNATVKSITSIGTDAVTAFSVVDASGRNYTARKIVLGTGMRDVLPDTPGLKEAWGKGIFWCPWCDGYEHRDQPFGILGNLSDVLGSVLEVNTQFSDIIAFVNGTQTPDGEAQATASHADWKEQLKAWNIQIENRTIASIERLQDGETHQNKTTDMQFDKFRVHFTTGEPVERSAFITNFAAVQQSSLPSQLHLNVTKEKIVVDASSMRTNVTGVYGVGDANSDGSTNVPHAMFSGKKAAVYLHVQLSREDSASKVSKRTGLSQRELEKEATRAIGRNLEPQWEKIQKRN
;
A
#
# COMPACT_ATOMS: atom_id res chain seq x y z
N MET A 1 6.11 -45.60 66.71
CA MET A 1 4.74 -45.80 66.20
C MET A 1 4.21 -44.43 65.78
N ALA A 2 3.77 -44.30 64.53
CA ALA A 2 3.14 -43.13 63.87
C ALA A 2 3.98 -41.85 63.62
N PRO A 3 4.38 -41.60 62.36
CA PRO A 3 4.85 -40.32 61.83
C PRO A 3 3.82 -39.69 60.85
N ARG A 4 4.12 -38.45 60.39
CA ARG A 4 3.62 -37.75 59.18
C ARG A 4 2.21 -37.15 59.24
N ILE A 5 2.13 -35.84 58.97
CA ILE A 5 1.36 -35.17 57.88
C ILE A 5 1.41 -33.67 58.19
N ALA A 6 2.37 -32.94 57.62
CA ALA A 6 2.31 -31.47 57.51
C ALA A 6 3.40 -30.93 56.57
N THR A 7 3.61 -31.53 55.40
CA THR A 7 4.46 -30.91 54.36
C THR A 7 4.18 -31.51 52.98
N PHE A 8 2.95 -31.35 52.47
CA PHE A 8 2.63 -31.70 51.07
C PHE A 8 1.77 -30.64 50.37
N LEU A 9 1.70 -29.42 50.92
CA LEU A 9 0.89 -28.32 50.39
C LEU A 9 1.77 -27.08 50.15
N SER A 10 2.71 -27.14 49.21
CA SER A 10 3.39 -25.95 48.66
C SER A 10 4.20 -26.18 47.38
N ILE A 11 4.41 -27.43 46.93
CA ILE A 11 5.28 -27.70 45.76
C ILE A 11 4.48 -28.04 44.48
N ALA A 12 3.16 -28.19 44.56
CA ALA A 12 2.33 -28.59 43.41
C ALA A 12 1.72 -27.42 42.61
N LEU A 13 2.17 -26.17 42.79
CA LEU A 13 1.55 -24.98 42.16
C LEU A 13 2.48 -24.14 41.27
N SER A 14 3.54 -24.73 40.72
CA SER A 14 4.44 -24.02 39.78
C SER A 14 4.88 -24.85 38.57
N LEU A 15 4.12 -25.89 38.22
CA LEU A 15 4.25 -26.53 36.91
C LEU A 15 2.96 -26.29 36.14
N TRP A 16 3.10 -26.08 34.83
CA TRP A 16 2.04 -25.88 33.82
C TRP A 16 1.64 -24.42 33.51
N THR A 17 2.63 -23.61 33.15
CA THR A 17 2.63 -22.90 31.84
C THR A 17 4.06 -22.68 31.39
N LEU A 18 4.75 -23.77 31.04
CA LEU A 18 5.82 -23.67 30.06
C LEU A 18 5.14 -23.32 28.74
N VAL A 19 4.95 -22.02 28.47
CA VAL A 19 4.85 -21.55 27.09
C VAL A 19 6.20 -21.92 26.49
N ALA A 20 6.24 -23.04 25.77
CA ALA A 20 7.41 -23.43 25.02
C ALA A 20 7.86 -22.19 24.24
N ALA A 21 9.12 -21.81 24.41
CA ALA A 21 9.76 -20.74 23.68
C ALA A 21 9.58 -20.99 22.19
N GLU A 22 8.51 -20.47 21.58
CA GLU A 22 8.20 -20.83 20.21
C GLU A 22 9.34 -20.29 19.34
N SER A 23 10.07 -21.21 18.72
CA SER A 23 11.28 -20.86 17.98
C SER A 23 10.86 -20.10 16.73
N ILE A 24 11.47 -18.92 16.51
CA ILE A 24 11.22 -18.15 15.30
C ILE A 24 11.49 -19.06 14.08
N PRO A 25 10.50 -19.24 13.18
CA PRO A 25 10.66 -20.10 12.03
C PRO A 25 11.77 -19.55 11.13
N LYS A 26 12.63 -20.45 10.64
CA LYS A 26 13.64 -20.08 9.65
C LYS A 26 12.95 -19.87 8.30
N THR A 27 13.00 -18.65 7.80
CA THR A 27 12.46 -18.25 6.50
C THR A 27 13.58 -17.80 5.57
N ASP A 28 13.29 -17.75 4.26
CA ASP A 28 14.25 -17.26 3.25
C ASP A 28 14.51 -15.76 3.41
N TYR A 29 13.47 -15.01 3.81
CA TYR A 29 13.52 -13.57 4.02
C TYR A 29 12.84 -13.18 5.34
N ASP A 30 13.21 -12.03 5.90
CA ASP A 30 12.42 -11.40 6.96
C ASP A 30 11.10 -10.84 6.40
N VAL A 31 11.17 -10.25 5.19
CA VAL A 31 10.06 -9.51 4.57
C VAL A 31 9.95 -9.86 3.09
N ILE A 32 8.74 -10.19 2.64
CA ILE A 32 8.42 -10.16 1.21
C ILE A 32 7.53 -8.96 0.92
N VAL A 33 7.91 -8.17 -0.08
CA VAL A 33 7.15 -7.03 -0.60
C VAL A 33 6.55 -7.43 -1.95
N VAL A 34 5.26 -7.20 -2.14
CA VAL A 34 4.57 -7.51 -3.41
C VAL A 34 4.10 -6.20 -4.05
N GLY A 35 4.76 -5.82 -5.14
CA GLY A 35 4.54 -4.58 -5.89
C GLY A 35 5.82 -3.75 -5.98
N GLY A 36 6.26 -3.44 -7.21
CA GLY A 36 7.47 -2.62 -7.47
C GLY A 36 7.19 -1.16 -7.78
N GLY A 37 6.01 -0.66 -7.39
CA GLY A 37 5.70 0.77 -7.42
C GLY A 37 6.38 1.55 -6.28
N PRO A 38 6.14 2.87 -6.18
CA PRO A 38 6.79 3.73 -5.18
C PRO A 38 6.61 3.27 -3.73
N SER A 39 5.44 2.71 -3.38
CA SER A 39 5.18 2.20 -2.03
C SER A 39 6.02 0.97 -1.68
N GLY A 40 6.07 -0.01 -2.58
CA GLY A 40 6.88 -1.21 -2.39
C GLY A 40 8.38 -0.91 -2.39
N LEU A 41 8.86 -0.04 -3.28
CA LEU A 41 10.26 0.40 -3.30
C LEU A 41 10.63 1.13 -2.00
N SER A 42 9.75 2.01 -1.50
CA SER A 42 9.96 2.68 -0.20
C SER A 42 10.00 1.68 0.97
N ALA A 43 9.11 0.68 0.97
CA ALA A 43 9.11 -0.38 1.97
C ALA A 43 10.41 -1.21 1.93
N LEU A 44 10.81 -1.67 0.74
CA LEU A 44 12.06 -2.41 0.53
C LEU A 44 13.28 -1.60 0.99
N SER A 45 13.37 -0.33 0.60
CA SER A 45 14.42 0.59 1.05
C SER A 45 14.45 0.68 2.58
N GLY A 46 13.28 0.89 3.20
CA GLY A 46 13.14 1.04 4.64
C GLY A 46 13.66 -0.15 5.42
N VAL A 47 13.24 -1.37 5.05
CA VAL A 47 13.64 -2.61 5.76
C VAL A 47 15.10 -3.00 5.47
N SER A 48 15.58 -2.73 4.26
CA SER A 48 16.96 -3.06 3.86
C SER A 48 17.99 -2.15 4.54
N ARG A 49 17.68 -0.86 4.72
CA ARG A 49 18.54 0.07 5.47
C ARG A 49 18.77 -0.32 6.92
N VAL A 50 17.84 -1.04 7.52
CA VAL A 50 17.95 -1.61 8.88
C VAL A 50 18.34 -3.09 8.85
N ARG A 51 18.92 -3.55 7.73
CA ARG A 51 19.53 -4.87 7.52
C ARG A 51 18.58 -6.06 7.70
N ARG A 52 17.29 -5.87 7.43
CA ARG A 52 16.36 -7.00 7.24
C ARG A 52 16.54 -7.56 5.83
N THR A 53 16.53 -8.89 5.73
CA THR A 53 16.57 -9.60 4.44
C THR A 53 15.20 -9.48 3.77
N ALA A 54 15.16 -8.96 2.55
CA ALA A 54 13.89 -8.67 1.90
C ALA A 54 13.90 -8.97 0.41
N LEU A 55 12.79 -9.54 -0.08
CA LEU A 55 12.54 -9.79 -1.50
C LEU A 55 11.32 -9.01 -1.95
N LEU A 56 11.49 -8.18 -2.98
CA LEU A 56 10.40 -7.51 -3.68
C LEU A 56 10.05 -8.25 -4.96
N PHE A 57 8.77 -8.54 -5.15
CA PHE A 57 8.20 -9.01 -6.41
C PHE A 57 7.60 -7.84 -7.19
N ASP A 58 7.94 -7.74 -8.47
CA ASP A 58 7.40 -6.74 -9.39
C ASP A 58 6.82 -7.40 -10.64
N SER A 59 5.52 -7.20 -10.91
CA SER A 59 4.88 -7.63 -12.16
C SER A 59 5.21 -6.72 -13.34
N GLN A 60 5.79 -5.54 -13.08
CA GLN A 60 6.07 -4.49 -14.05
C GLN A 60 4.80 -3.83 -14.64
N GLU A 61 3.66 -4.00 -13.97
CA GLU A 61 2.41 -3.31 -14.29
C GLU A 61 2.20 -2.18 -13.28
N TYR A 62 2.11 -0.94 -13.78
CA TYR A 62 2.07 0.25 -12.93
C TYR A 62 0.85 1.10 -13.28
N ARG A 63 0.14 1.61 -12.27
CA ARG A 63 -1.07 2.43 -12.46
C ARG A 63 -0.79 3.71 -13.28
N ASN A 64 0.34 4.37 -13.02
CA ASN A 64 0.83 5.50 -13.82
C ASN A 64 1.76 5.09 -14.97
N GLY A 65 1.72 3.82 -15.40
CA GLY A 65 2.48 3.35 -16.57
C GLY A 65 2.13 4.09 -17.88
N PRO A 66 0.86 4.46 -18.12
CA PRO A 66 0.48 5.21 -19.32
C PRO A 66 0.91 6.68 -19.36
N THR A 67 1.23 7.29 -18.20
CA THR A 67 1.56 8.72 -18.13
C THR A 67 2.97 9.01 -18.63
N ARG A 68 3.17 10.20 -19.19
CA ARG A 68 4.48 10.65 -19.70
C ARG A 68 5.45 10.92 -18.58
N ASN A 69 5.00 11.77 -17.67
CA ASN A 69 5.74 12.26 -16.53
C ASN A 69 4.92 12.04 -15.27
N MET A 70 5.57 12.12 -14.13
CA MET A 70 4.92 12.34 -12.85
C MET A 70 5.28 13.73 -12.35
N HIS A 71 4.31 14.40 -11.75
CA HIS A 71 4.48 15.71 -11.11
C HIS A 71 4.15 15.60 -9.62
N ASP A 72 4.39 16.69 -8.89
CA ASP A 72 4.19 16.77 -7.44
C ASP A 72 5.03 15.74 -6.65
N VAL A 73 6.23 15.45 -7.16
CA VAL A 73 7.22 14.62 -6.47
C VAL A 73 8.47 15.46 -6.27
N ILE A 74 8.63 16.02 -5.07
CA ILE A 74 9.76 16.92 -4.76
C ILE A 74 11.11 16.28 -5.15
N GLY A 75 11.84 16.96 -6.02
CA GLY A 75 13.13 16.52 -6.57
C GLY A 75 13.05 15.58 -7.77
N ASN A 76 11.85 15.18 -8.21
CA ASN A 76 11.59 14.36 -9.42
C ASN A 76 10.35 14.87 -10.18
N ASP A 77 10.05 16.16 -10.07
CA ASP A 77 8.94 16.79 -10.79
C ASP A 77 9.22 16.77 -12.30
N GLY A 78 8.22 16.37 -13.10
CA GLY A 78 8.36 16.22 -14.56
C GLY A 78 9.16 14.99 -15.00
N THR A 79 9.50 14.06 -14.08
CA THR A 79 10.30 12.87 -14.42
C THR A 79 9.43 11.75 -14.96
N PRO A 80 9.85 10.99 -16.00
CA PRO A 80 9.14 9.79 -16.41
C PRO A 80 9.02 8.76 -15.28
N PRO A 81 7.83 8.20 -14.98
CA PRO A 81 7.64 7.29 -13.85
C PRO A 81 8.57 6.06 -13.87
N ALA A 82 8.92 5.59 -15.07
CA ALA A 82 9.83 4.47 -15.25
C ALA A 82 11.27 4.80 -14.84
N GLU A 83 11.74 6.02 -15.13
CA GLU A 83 13.08 6.48 -14.75
C GLU A 83 13.20 6.62 -13.24
N PHE A 84 12.18 7.18 -12.58
CA PHE A 84 12.12 7.23 -11.12
C PHE A 84 12.22 5.83 -10.49
N ARG A 85 11.45 4.87 -10.99
CA ARG A 85 11.49 3.48 -10.48
C ARG A 85 12.86 2.84 -10.74
N ALA A 86 13.44 3.04 -11.92
CA ALA A 86 14.76 2.50 -12.26
C ALA A 86 15.86 3.04 -11.33
N LEU A 87 15.89 4.36 -11.11
CA LEU A 87 16.83 5.01 -10.21
C LEU A 87 16.65 4.52 -8.76
N ALA A 88 15.40 4.41 -8.29
CA ALA A 88 15.10 3.89 -6.95
C ALA A 88 15.60 2.44 -6.79
N ARG A 89 15.41 1.57 -7.78
CA ARG A 89 15.92 0.20 -7.76
C ARG A 89 17.45 0.18 -7.66
N GLU A 90 18.14 0.97 -8.49
CA GLU A 90 19.60 1.08 -8.45
C GLU A 90 20.10 1.49 -7.07
N GLN A 91 19.48 2.50 -6.46
CA GLN A 91 19.85 3.00 -5.14
C GLN A 91 19.60 1.96 -4.04
N ILE A 92 18.49 1.22 -4.10
CA ILE A 92 18.13 0.21 -3.10
C ILE A 92 19.04 -1.02 -3.19
N LEU A 93 19.42 -1.44 -4.40
CA LEU A 93 20.29 -2.62 -4.60
C LEU A 93 21.72 -2.42 -4.09
N LYS A 94 22.09 -1.20 -3.65
CA LYS A 94 23.33 -0.96 -2.87
C LYS A 94 23.29 -1.62 -1.49
N TYR A 95 22.11 -1.97 -0.97
CA TYR A 95 21.97 -2.72 0.27
C TYR A 95 22.04 -4.23 -0.01
N PRO A 96 23.02 -4.99 0.55
CA PRO A 96 23.17 -6.42 0.26
C PRO A 96 21.99 -7.30 0.68
N THR A 97 21.10 -6.80 1.54
CA THR A 97 19.92 -7.52 2.03
C THR A 97 18.66 -7.25 1.19
N ALA A 98 18.76 -6.40 0.16
CA ALA A 98 17.67 -6.09 -0.75
C ALA A 98 17.75 -6.98 -1.98
N HIS A 99 16.65 -7.67 -2.28
CA HIS A 99 16.51 -8.49 -3.47
C HIS A 99 15.27 -8.05 -4.24
N ILE A 100 15.36 -8.03 -5.57
CA ILE A 100 14.24 -7.69 -6.45
C ILE A 100 14.11 -8.78 -7.48
N LYS A 101 12.86 -9.20 -7.72
CA LYS A 101 12.52 -10.19 -8.74
C LYS A 101 11.36 -9.69 -9.59
N ASN A 102 11.57 -9.69 -10.90
CA ASN A 102 10.51 -9.45 -11.87
C ASN A 102 9.68 -10.72 -12.00
N ALA A 103 8.56 -10.80 -11.28
CA ALA A 103 7.61 -11.89 -11.34
C ALA A 103 6.31 -11.49 -10.64
N THR A 104 5.19 -12.03 -11.13
CA THR A 104 3.89 -11.92 -10.47
C THR A 104 3.78 -12.94 -9.35
N VAL A 105 3.28 -12.54 -8.19
CA VAL A 105 2.92 -13.46 -7.09
C VAL A 105 1.53 -14.01 -7.35
N LYS A 106 1.38 -15.34 -7.30
CA LYS A 106 0.10 -16.04 -7.51
C LYS A 106 -0.66 -16.27 -6.22
N SER A 107 0.04 -16.64 -5.15
CA SER A 107 -0.59 -16.91 -3.86
C SER A 107 0.32 -16.64 -2.68
N ILE A 108 -0.32 -16.36 -1.54
CA ILE A 108 0.32 -16.20 -0.23
C ILE A 108 -0.50 -17.00 0.77
N THR A 109 0.16 -17.84 1.56
CA THR A 109 -0.50 -18.68 2.58
C THR A 109 0.22 -18.52 3.91
N SER A 110 -0.53 -18.34 4.99
CA SER A 110 0.04 -18.37 6.34
C SER A 110 0.50 -19.80 6.68
N ILE A 111 1.74 -19.93 7.13
CA ILE A 111 2.36 -21.17 7.60
C ILE A 111 2.95 -21.02 9.01
N GLY A 112 2.69 -19.89 9.66
CA GLY A 112 3.11 -19.58 11.03
C GLY A 112 2.10 -20.03 12.08
N THR A 113 2.38 -19.67 13.32
CA THR A 113 1.52 -19.89 14.49
C THR A 113 0.89 -18.58 14.95
N ASP A 114 0.00 -18.65 15.95
CA ASP A 114 -0.60 -17.45 16.55
C ASP A 114 0.45 -16.54 17.20
N ALA A 115 1.57 -17.10 17.68
CA ALA A 115 2.62 -16.32 18.33
C ALA A 115 3.72 -15.82 17.37
N VAL A 116 3.99 -16.55 16.27
CA VAL A 116 5.01 -16.15 15.28
C VAL A 116 4.50 -16.31 13.86
N THR A 117 4.46 -15.20 13.13
CA THR A 117 4.00 -15.19 11.74
C THR A 117 5.06 -15.71 10.78
N ALA A 118 4.61 -16.53 9.83
CA ALA A 118 5.38 -16.96 8.66
C ALA A 118 4.43 -17.19 7.49
N PHE A 119 4.92 -16.95 6.28
CA PHE A 119 4.14 -17.00 5.06
C PHE A 119 4.91 -17.75 3.98
N SER A 120 4.18 -18.57 3.21
CA SER A 120 4.63 -19.15 1.95
C SER A 120 4.13 -18.28 0.80
N VAL A 121 5.00 -17.91 -0.12
CA VAL A 121 4.71 -17.06 -1.28
C VAL A 121 5.08 -17.81 -2.54
N VAL A 122 4.12 -18.01 -3.44
CA VAL A 122 4.34 -18.71 -4.71
C VAL A 122 4.29 -17.73 -5.87
N ASP A 123 5.37 -17.69 -6.67
CA ASP A 123 5.44 -16.86 -7.86
C ASP A 123 4.75 -17.52 -9.08
N ALA A 124 4.62 -16.77 -10.18
CA ALA A 124 3.95 -17.25 -11.37
C ALA A 124 4.58 -18.50 -12.01
N SER A 125 5.87 -18.75 -11.75
CA SER A 125 6.60 -19.94 -12.19
C SER A 125 6.39 -21.16 -11.28
N GLY A 126 5.65 -21.01 -10.18
CA GLY A 126 5.42 -22.06 -9.20
C GLY A 126 6.54 -22.18 -8.16
N ARG A 127 7.52 -21.26 -8.16
CA ARG A 127 8.59 -21.28 -7.17
C ARG A 127 8.08 -20.71 -5.85
N ASN A 128 8.40 -21.41 -4.77
CA ASN A 128 8.03 -21.04 -3.41
C ASN A 128 9.14 -20.26 -2.70
N TYR A 129 8.74 -19.31 -1.85
CA TYR A 129 9.59 -18.51 -0.97
C TYR A 129 8.91 -18.37 0.38
N THR A 130 9.68 -18.13 1.42
CA THR A 130 9.14 -17.92 2.76
C THR A 130 9.56 -16.59 3.37
N ALA A 131 8.65 -15.95 4.10
CA ALA A 131 8.95 -14.74 4.85
C ALA A 131 8.16 -14.63 6.15
N ARG A 132 8.68 -13.85 7.11
CA ARG A 132 7.98 -13.59 8.38
C ARG A 132 6.89 -12.55 8.24
N LYS A 133 7.07 -11.56 7.37
CA LYS A 133 6.13 -10.45 7.14
C LYS A 133 5.88 -10.25 5.64
N ILE A 134 4.68 -9.76 5.31
CA ILE A 134 4.25 -9.45 3.95
C ILE A 134 3.87 -7.96 3.87
N VAL A 135 4.33 -7.27 2.84
CA VAL A 135 3.87 -5.93 2.48
C VAL A 135 3.20 -5.99 1.11
N LEU A 136 1.91 -5.67 1.05
CA LEU A 136 1.11 -5.62 -0.18
C LEU A 136 1.06 -4.17 -0.69
N GLY A 137 1.84 -3.90 -1.73
CA GLY A 137 1.83 -2.65 -2.50
C GLY A 137 1.39 -2.90 -3.94
N THR A 138 0.37 -3.72 -4.14
CA THR A 138 -0.10 -4.19 -5.45
C THR A 138 -0.76 -3.12 -6.30
N GLY A 139 -1.12 -1.99 -5.70
CA GLY A 139 -1.79 -0.88 -6.40
C GLY A 139 -3.24 -1.17 -6.77
N MET A 140 -3.79 -0.24 -7.55
CA MET A 140 -5.16 -0.26 -8.05
C MET A 140 -5.17 -0.24 -9.58
N ARG A 141 -6.29 -0.65 -10.17
CA ARG A 141 -6.56 -0.57 -11.60
C ARG A 141 -7.77 0.30 -11.86
N ASP A 142 -7.61 1.29 -12.72
CA ASP A 142 -8.72 2.12 -13.18
C ASP A 142 -9.61 1.32 -14.15
N VAL A 143 -10.93 1.39 -13.95
CA VAL A 143 -11.94 0.70 -14.74
C VAL A 143 -12.48 1.68 -15.78
N LEU A 144 -11.86 1.63 -16.95
CA LEU A 144 -12.20 2.50 -18.07
C LEU A 144 -13.48 2.01 -18.76
N PRO A 145 -14.44 2.91 -19.10
CA PRO A 145 -15.55 2.57 -19.97
C PRO A 145 -15.07 2.11 -21.35
N ASP A 146 -15.85 1.25 -22.01
CA ASP A 146 -15.59 0.79 -23.38
C ASP A 146 -16.05 1.84 -24.42
N THR A 147 -15.56 3.07 -24.25
CA THR A 147 -15.79 4.18 -25.17
C THR A 147 -14.60 4.27 -26.14
N PRO A 148 -14.82 4.18 -27.46
CA PRO A 148 -13.74 4.25 -28.45
C PRO A 148 -12.85 5.49 -28.27
N GLY A 149 -11.53 5.27 -28.23
CA GLY A 149 -10.52 6.31 -28.07
C GLY A 149 -10.15 6.67 -26.63
N LEU A 150 -10.97 6.28 -25.64
CA LEU A 150 -10.74 6.62 -24.24
C LEU A 150 -9.51 5.89 -23.67
N LYS A 151 -9.35 4.60 -23.98
CA LYS A 151 -8.23 3.79 -23.50
C LYS A 151 -6.90 4.27 -24.08
N GLU A 152 -6.89 4.68 -25.33
CA GLU A 152 -5.72 5.20 -26.04
C GLU A 152 -5.27 6.56 -25.50
N ALA A 153 -6.23 7.38 -25.05
CA ALA A 153 -6.00 8.71 -24.47
C ALA A 153 -5.71 8.70 -22.95
N TRP A 154 -5.92 7.57 -22.28
CA TRP A 154 -5.71 7.44 -20.84
C TRP A 154 -4.25 7.69 -20.45
N GLY A 155 -4.03 8.63 -19.52
CA GLY A 155 -2.70 9.10 -19.12
C GLY A 155 -2.01 10.01 -20.15
N LYS A 156 -2.70 10.40 -21.23
CA LYS A 156 -2.18 11.22 -22.34
C LYS A 156 -3.21 12.27 -22.78
N GLY A 157 -3.80 12.96 -21.81
CA GLY A 157 -4.82 13.99 -22.01
C GLY A 157 -6.17 13.66 -21.36
N ILE A 158 -6.40 12.39 -20.99
CA ILE A 158 -7.49 11.99 -20.09
C ILE A 158 -6.86 11.42 -18.82
N PHE A 159 -7.15 12.05 -17.69
CA PHE A 159 -6.52 11.76 -16.41
C PHE A 159 -7.55 11.57 -15.30
N TRP A 160 -7.10 11.14 -14.13
CA TRP A 160 -7.97 11.01 -12.94
C TRP A 160 -7.58 11.99 -11.82
N CYS A 161 -6.38 12.60 -11.90
CA CYS A 161 -5.78 13.35 -10.80
C CYS A 161 -5.31 14.73 -11.31
N PRO A 162 -6.00 15.83 -10.94
CA PRO A 162 -5.63 17.17 -11.42
C PRO A 162 -4.36 17.73 -10.79
N TRP A 163 -3.87 17.15 -9.69
CA TRP A 163 -2.55 17.46 -9.13
C TRP A 163 -1.41 16.79 -9.89
N CYS A 164 -1.69 15.64 -10.50
CA CYS A 164 -0.72 14.82 -11.20
C CYS A 164 -0.57 15.29 -12.65
N ASP A 165 -1.70 15.61 -13.28
CA ASP A 165 -1.83 16.01 -14.67
C ASP A 165 -2.97 17.04 -14.75
N GLY A 166 -2.62 18.31 -14.94
CA GLY A 166 -3.59 19.41 -14.96
C GLY A 166 -2.92 20.75 -15.19
N TYR A 167 -1.84 21.00 -14.44
CA TYR A 167 -1.04 22.21 -14.59
C TYR A 167 -0.53 22.39 -16.02
N GLU A 168 -0.17 21.29 -16.69
CA GLU A 168 0.35 21.30 -18.06
C GLU A 168 -0.71 21.74 -19.09
N HIS A 169 -1.99 21.63 -18.75
CA HIS A 169 -3.11 21.98 -19.63
C HIS A 169 -3.87 23.23 -19.18
N ARG A 170 -3.43 23.89 -18.09
CA ARG A 170 -4.08 25.08 -17.52
C ARG A 170 -4.43 26.15 -18.56
N ASP A 171 -5.50 26.90 -18.28
CA ASP A 171 -6.04 27.95 -19.14
C ASP A 171 -6.56 27.50 -20.53
N GLN A 172 -6.62 26.18 -20.79
CA GLN A 172 -7.17 25.61 -22.02
C GLN A 172 -8.61 25.09 -21.83
N PRO A 173 -9.41 24.93 -22.91
CA PRO A 173 -10.72 24.29 -22.83
C PRO A 173 -10.64 22.90 -22.21
N PHE A 174 -11.38 22.67 -21.13
CA PHE A 174 -11.23 21.49 -20.29
C PHE A 174 -12.55 20.71 -20.15
N GLY A 175 -12.44 19.40 -20.01
CA GLY A 175 -13.56 18.49 -19.85
C GLY A 175 -13.56 17.75 -18.52
N ILE A 176 -14.74 17.50 -17.97
CA ILE A 176 -14.93 16.56 -16.86
C ILE A 176 -15.77 15.40 -17.38
N LEU A 177 -15.28 14.17 -17.25
CA LEU A 177 -15.99 12.95 -17.67
C LEU A 177 -16.45 12.17 -16.41
N GLY A 178 -17.75 12.05 -16.19
CA GLY A 178 -18.26 11.34 -15.02
C GLY A 178 -19.77 11.41 -14.88
N ASN A 179 -20.31 10.84 -13.80
CA ASN A 179 -21.74 10.98 -13.51
C ASN A 179 -22.04 12.38 -12.99
N LEU A 180 -23.27 12.85 -13.20
CA LEU A 180 -23.72 14.15 -12.69
C LEU A 180 -23.47 14.33 -11.18
N SER A 181 -23.66 13.27 -10.38
CA SER A 181 -23.44 13.30 -8.93
C SER A 181 -22.02 13.64 -8.50
N ASP A 182 -21.03 13.42 -9.38
CA ASP A 182 -19.61 13.50 -9.06
C ASP A 182 -18.96 14.77 -9.66
N VAL A 183 -19.63 15.45 -10.60
CA VAL A 183 -19.09 16.60 -11.35
C VAL A 183 -18.68 17.74 -10.43
N LEU A 184 -19.49 18.07 -9.42
CA LEU A 184 -19.20 19.22 -8.58
C LEU A 184 -17.89 19.04 -7.82
N GLY A 185 -17.61 17.84 -7.31
CA GLY A 185 -16.33 17.53 -6.67
C GLY A 185 -15.15 17.83 -7.59
N SER A 186 -15.20 17.32 -8.83
CA SER A 186 -14.20 17.58 -9.86
C SER A 186 -14.05 19.07 -10.19
N VAL A 187 -15.14 19.83 -10.30
CA VAL A 187 -15.09 21.28 -10.52
C VAL A 187 -14.37 21.98 -9.37
N LEU A 188 -14.64 21.60 -8.12
CA LEU A 188 -13.99 22.17 -6.95
C LEU A 188 -12.48 21.90 -6.94
N GLU A 189 -12.03 20.79 -7.51
CA GLU A 189 -10.60 20.45 -7.61
C GLU A 189 -9.88 21.26 -8.70
N VAL A 190 -10.56 21.61 -9.81
CA VAL A 190 -9.89 22.14 -11.01
C VAL A 190 -10.18 23.60 -11.34
N ASN A 191 -11.13 24.26 -10.67
CA ASN A 191 -11.58 25.62 -11.00
C ASN A 191 -10.49 26.71 -10.97
N THR A 192 -9.37 26.47 -10.27
CA THR A 192 -8.25 27.42 -10.24
C THR A 192 -7.31 27.28 -11.44
N GLN A 193 -7.42 26.17 -12.17
CA GLN A 193 -6.58 25.83 -13.32
C GLN A 193 -7.31 26.07 -14.65
N PHE A 194 -8.64 26.02 -14.65
CA PHE A 194 -9.46 26.11 -15.88
C PHE A 194 -10.68 26.99 -15.67
N SER A 195 -10.96 27.83 -16.68
CA SER A 195 -12.11 28.74 -16.72
C SER A 195 -13.15 28.39 -17.80
N ASP A 196 -12.78 27.57 -18.78
CA ASP A 196 -13.69 26.98 -19.79
C ASP A 196 -13.82 25.48 -19.51
N ILE A 197 -14.87 25.10 -18.77
CA ILE A 197 -15.12 23.72 -18.36
C ILE A 197 -16.48 23.25 -18.90
N ILE A 198 -16.48 22.08 -19.55
CA ILE A 198 -17.69 21.30 -19.82
C ILE A 198 -17.67 20.01 -19.01
N ALA A 199 -18.75 19.77 -18.28
CA ALA A 199 -19.02 18.50 -17.63
C ALA A 199 -19.83 17.58 -18.56
N PHE A 200 -19.18 16.55 -19.10
CA PHE A 200 -19.80 15.54 -19.94
C PHE A 200 -20.35 14.42 -19.06
N VAL A 201 -21.68 14.44 -18.88
CA VAL A 201 -22.38 13.56 -17.92
C VAL A 201 -23.05 12.35 -18.58
N ASN A 202 -22.88 12.17 -19.89
CA ASN A 202 -23.18 10.96 -20.64
C ASN A 202 -24.58 10.35 -20.37
N GLY A 203 -25.62 11.18 -20.37
CA GLY A 203 -27.01 10.75 -20.15
C GLY A 203 -27.41 10.59 -18.68
N THR A 204 -26.53 10.88 -17.72
CA THR A 204 -26.81 10.73 -16.29
C THR A 204 -27.57 11.91 -15.67
N GLN A 205 -27.79 13.00 -16.40
CA GLN A 205 -28.75 14.03 -15.98
C GLN A 205 -30.18 13.55 -16.25
N THR A 206 -30.64 12.67 -15.36
CA THR A 206 -32.00 12.17 -15.23
C THR A 206 -32.58 12.64 -13.89
N PRO A 207 -33.89 12.50 -13.61
CA PRO A 207 -34.43 12.82 -12.29
C PRO A 207 -33.70 12.10 -11.14
N ASP A 208 -33.32 10.84 -11.35
CA ASP A 208 -32.56 10.06 -10.35
C ASP A 208 -31.13 10.58 -10.20
N GLY A 209 -30.45 10.93 -11.29
CA GLY A 209 -29.12 11.52 -11.25
C GLY A 209 -29.11 12.89 -10.56
N GLU A 210 -30.11 13.73 -10.81
CA GLU A 210 -30.27 15.01 -10.11
C GLU A 210 -30.57 14.81 -8.62
N ALA A 211 -31.36 13.79 -8.26
CA ALA A 211 -31.62 13.44 -6.87
C ALA A 211 -30.33 12.99 -6.15
N GLN A 212 -29.49 12.18 -6.79
CA GLN A 212 -28.18 11.76 -6.26
C GLN A 212 -27.21 12.93 -6.10
N ALA A 213 -27.15 13.82 -7.10
CA ALA A 213 -26.35 15.04 -7.02
C ALA A 213 -26.81 15.93 -5.85
N THR A 214 -28.12 16.11 -5.68
CA THR A 214 -28.72 16.89 -4.58
C THR A 214 -28.45 16.26 -3.20
N ALA A 215 -28.50 14.93 -3.11
CA ALA A 215 -28.19 14.21 -1.87
C ALA A 215 -26.72 14.37 -1.45
N SER A 216 -25.81 14.49 -2.42
CA SER A 216 -24.39 14.70 -2.18
C SER A 216 -24.08 16.17 -1.90
N HIS A 217 -24.72 17.08 -2.65
CA HIS A 217 -24.53 18.52 -2.61
C HIS A 217 -25.84 19.24 -2.93
N ALA A 218 -26.52 19.77 -1.91
CA ALA A 218 -27.85 20.37 -2.07
C ALA A 218 -27.88 21.50 -3.12
N ASP A 219 -26.87 22.37 -3.11
CA ASP A 219 -26.78 23.58 -3.95
C ASP A 219 -25.94 23.37 -5.22
N TRP A 220 -25.87 22.15 -5.76
CA TRP A 220 -24.96 21.84 -6.87
C TRP A 220 -25.27 22.64 -8.13
N LYS A 221 -26.54 22.92 -8.43
CA LYS A 221 -26.95 23.67 -9.62
C LYS A 221 -26.47 25.11 -9.55
N GLU A 222 -26.66 25.76 -8.40
CA GLU A 222 -26.24 27.12 -8.11
C GLU A 222 -24.72 27.23 -8.17
N GLN A 223 -24.00 26.25 -7.62
CA GLN A 223 -22.54 26.22 -7.66
C GLN A 223 -22.01 26.06 -9.09
N LEU A 224 -22.49 25.06 -9.85
CA LEU A 224 -22.07 24.88 -11.24
C LEU A 224 -22.36 26.13 -12.08
N LYS A 225 -23.51 26.79 -11.85
CA LYS A 225 -23.84 28.06 -12.50
C LYS A 225 -22.87 29.19 -12.10
N ALA A 226 -22.52 29.30 -10.81
CA ALA A 226 -21.60 30.33 -10.32
C ALA A 226 -20.19 30.20 -10.93
N TRP A 227 -19.76 28.96 -11.20
CA TRP A 227 -18.49 28.64 -11.88
C TRP A 227 -18.61 28.59 -13.40
N ASN A 228 -19.76 28.97 -13.98
CA ASN A 228 -20.03 28.94 -15.42
C ASN A 228 -19.79 27.56 -16.09
N ILE A 229 -20.09 26.48 -15.36
CA ILE A 229 -19.91 25.12 -15.85
C ILE A 229 -21.07 24.75 -16.76
N GLN A 230 -20.75 24.33 -17.98
CA GLN A 230 -21.74 23.79 -18.90
C GLN A 230 -21.89 22.29 -18.67
N ILE A 231 -23.13 21.80 -18.64
CA ILE A 231 -23.43 20.37 -18.57
C ILE A 231 -23.76 19.88 -19.97
N GLU A 232 -23.00 18.89 -20.44
CA GLU A 232 -23.24 18.18 -21.68
C GLU A 232 -23.78 16.79 -21.37
N ASN A 233 -25.09 16.61 -21.51
CA ASN A 233 -25.79 15.37 -21.15
C ASN A 233 -25.94 14.40 -22.34
N ARG A 234 -25.54 14.77 -23.56
CA ARG A 234 -25.60 13.83 -24.69
C ARG A 234 -24.70 12.62 -24.45
N THR A 235 -25.12 11.46 -24.96
CA THR A 235 -24.32 10.24 -24.88
C THR A 235 -23.08 10.36 -25.77
N ILE A 236 -21.91 10.11 -25.20
CA ILE A 236 -20.64 10.09 -25.91
C ILE A 236 -20.56 8.82 -26.75
N ALA A 237 -20.36 8.97 -28.05
CA ALA A 237 -20.14 7.88 -28.99
C ALA A 237 -18.66 7.50 -29.11
N SER A 238 -17.75 8.48 -29.11
CA SER A 238 -16.29 8.27 -29.12
C SER A 238 -15.52 9.54 -28.72
N ILE A 239 -14.24 9.38 -28.38
CA ILE A 239 -13.32 10.48 -28.13
C ILE A 239 -12.13 10.33 -29.08
N GLU A 240 -12.04 11.21 -30.07
CA GLU A 240 -10.96 11.21 -31.06
C GLU A 240 -9.84 12.15 -30.63
N ARG A 241 -8.59 11.66 -30.60
CA ARG A 241 -7.42 12.52 -30.36
C ARG A 241 -6.94 13.15 -31.67
N LEU A 242 -7.01 14.47 -31.77
CA LEU A 242 -6.62 15.26 -32.94
C LEU A 242 -5.17 15.74 -32.86
N GLN A 243 -4.66 15.99 -31.65
CA GLN A 243 -3.32 16.54 -31.45
C GLN A 243 -2.70 15.93 -30.20
N ASP A 244 -1.41 15.62 -30.31
CA ASP A 244 -0.60 15.08 -29.22
C ASP A 244 0.23 16.18 -28.55
N GLY A 245 -0.03 16.43 -27.26
CA GLY A 245 0.67 17.44 -26.45
C GLY A 245 2.17 17.18 -26.20
N GLU A 246 2.70 16.00 -26.52
CA GLU A 246 4.14 15.68 -26.38
C GLU A 246 4.92 16.31 -27.52
N THR A 247 4.29 16.29 -28.69
CA THR A 247 4.84 16.88 -29.91
C THR A 247 4.48 18.36 -30.02
N HIS A 248 3.42 18.78 -29.31
CA HIS A 248 2.95 20.16 -29.25
C HIS A 248 2.99 20.66 -27.81
N GLN A 249 4.15 21.14 -27.37
CA GLN A 249 4.37 21.64 -26.01
C GLN A 249 5.28 22.87 -25.98
N ASN A 250 5.12 23.68 -24.94
CA ASN A 250 6.09 24.67 -24.51
C ASN A 250 6.82 24.18 -23.25
N LYS A 251 8.03 23.65 -23.44
CA LYS A 251 8.89 23.16 -22.35
C LYS A 251 9.40 24.24 -21.40
N THR A 252 9.29 25.52 -21.76
CA THR A 252 9.72 26.62 -20.87
C THR A 252 8.66 26.89 -19.81
N THR A 253 7.40 26.61 -20.12
CA THR A 253 6.25 26.87 -19.25
C THR A 253 5.54 25.58 -18.85
N ASP A 254 6.12 24.42 -19.16
CA ASP A 254 5.55 23.09 -19.02
C ASP A 254 4.12 22.95 -19.56
N MET A 255 3.80 23.67 -20.64
CA MET A 255 2.47 23.57 -21.25
C MET A 255 2.43 22.49 -22.32
N GLN A 256 1.40 21.65 -22.28
CA GLN A 256 1.09 20.65 -23.30
C GLN A 256 -0.21 21.03 -24.01
N PHE A 257 -0.24 20.89 -25.33
CA PHE A 257 -1.39 21.24 -26.16
C PHE A 257 -1.99 19.98 -26.79
N ASP A 258 -2.68 19.19 -25.99
CA ASP A 258 -3.52 18.12 -26.51
C ASP A 258 -4.80 18.69 -27.14
N LYS A 259 -5.37 17.97 -28.10
CA LYS A 259 -6.70 18.28 -28.65
C LYS A 259 -7.48 17.00 -28.87
N PHE A 260 -8.71 17.02 -28.41
CA PHE A 260 -9.66 15.93 -28.54
C PHE A 260 -10.96 16.43 -29.11
N ARG A 261 -11.64 15.58 -29.86
CA ARG A 261 -13.00 15.77 -30.35
C ARG A 261 -13.90 14.73 -29.71
N VAL A 262 -14.86 15.21 -28.93
CA VAL A 262 -15.90 14.38 -28.31
C VAL A 262 -17.05 14.27 -29.29
N HIS A 263 -17.27 13.06 -29.80
CA HIS A 263 -18.37 12.74 -30.69
C HIS A 263 -19.56 12.22 -29.89
N PHE A 264 -20.75 12.69 -30.21
CA PHE A 264 -21.99 12.26 -29.55
C PHE A 264 -22.81 11.35 -30.46
N THR A 265 -23.78 10.65 -29.88
CA THR A 265 -24.77 9.91 -30.66
C THR A 265 -25.68 10.82 -31.49
N THR A 266 -25.78 12.11 -31.12
CA THR A 266 -26.57 13.12 -31.83
C THR A 266 -25.91 14.50 -31.83
N GLY A 267 -26.11 15.24 -32.93
CA GLY A 267 -25.63 16.61 -33.09
C GLY A 267 -24.12 16.73 -33.33
N GLU A 268 -23.64 17.97 -33.32
CA GLU A 268 -22.24 18.27 -33.62
C GLU A 268 -21.29 17.91 -32.47
N PRO A 269 -20.04 17.51 -32.77
CA PRO A 269 -19.02 17.21 -31.79
C PRO A 269 -18.48 18.48 -31.11
N VAL A 270 -17.80 18.29 -29.98
CA VAL A 270 -17.18 19.39 -29.21
C VAL A 270 -15.71 19.09 -28.99
N GLU A 271 -14.84 20.09 -29.15
CA GLU A 271 -13.42 19.94 -28.92
C GLU A 271 -13.01 20.34 -27.50
N ARG A 272 -12.09 19.59 -26.89
CA ARG A 272 -11.48 19.90 -25.59
C ARG A 272 -10.01 19.54 -25.59
N SER A 273 -9.24 20.13 -24.68
CA SER A 273 -7.78 19.99 -24.66
C SER A 273 -7.34 18.86 -23.73
N ALA A 274 -7.97 18.74 -22.57
CA ALA A 274 -7.73 17.67 -21.62
C ALA A 274 -8.98 17.37 -20.78
N PHE A 275 -8.93 16.26 -20.04
CA PHE A 275 -10.03 15.81 -19.20
C PHE A 275 -9.56 15.27 -17.86
N ILE A 276 -10.37 15.48 -16.82
CA ILE A 276 -10.36 14.61 -15.63
C ILE A 276 -11.57 13.68 -15.62
N THR A 277 -11.42 12.53 -14.97
CA THR A 277 -12.49 11.55 -14.82
C THR A 277 -12.62 11.05 -13.38
N ASN A 278 -13.84 10.60 -13.05
CA ASN A 278 -14.15 9.96 -11.76
C ASN A 278 -14.46 8.46 -11.94
N PHE A 279 -13.75 7.80 -12.84
CA PHE A 279 -14.00 6.37 -13.07
C PHE A 279 -13.62 5.52 -11.86
N ALA A 280 -14.34 4.40 -11.68
CA ALA A 280 -14.10 3.48 -10.60
C ALA A 280 -12.69 2.86 -10.71
N ALA A 281 -12.11 2.50 -9.57
CA ALA A 281 -10.86 1.74 -9.51
C ALA A 281 -11.04 0.52 -8.61
N VAL A 282 -10.38 -0.57 -8.96
CA VAL A 282 -10.43 -1.87 -8.25
C VAL A 282 -9.05 -2.33 -7.84
N GLN A 283 -8.94 -3.28 -6.91
CA GLN A 283 -7.65 -3.90 -6.59
C GLN A 283 -6.99 -4.48 -7.86
N GLN A 284 -5.70 -4.24 -8.06
CA GLN A 284 -4.94 -4.84 -9.17
C GLN A 284 -4.75 -6.37 -8.97
N SER A 285 -4.86 -6.84 -7.73
CA SER A 285 -4.52 -8.22 -7.37
C SER A 285 -5.64 -8.88 -6.56
N SER A 286 -5.77 -10.21 -6.69
CA SER A 286 -6.66 -11.03 -5.88
C SER A 286 -6.06 -11.42 -4.52
N LEU A 287 -4.79 -11.11 -4.26
CA LEU A 287 -4.09 -11.46 -3.02
C LEU A 287 -4.80 -10.98 -1.74
N PRO A 288 -5.41 -9.77 -1.68
CA PRO A 288 -6.17 -9.37 -0.50
C PRO A 288 -7.32 -10.33 -0.16
N SER A 289 -8.05 -10.80 -1.19
CA SER A 289 -9.13 -11.77 -1.00
C SER A 289 -8.60 -13.14 -0.57
N GLN A 290 -7.50 -13.62 -1.18
CA GLN A 290 -6.86 -14.89 -0.80
C GLN A 290 -6.38 -14.92 0.65
N LEU A 291 -5.94 -13.77 1.17
CA LEU A 291 -5.51 -13.59 2.55
C LEU A 291 -6.67 -13.24 3.50
N HIS A 292 -7.90 -13.20 3.01
CA HIS A 292 -9.09 -12.81 3.79
C HIS A 292 -8.91 -11.45 4.48
N LEU A 293 -8.31 -10.50 3.76
CA LEU A 293 -8.16 -9.13 4.26
C LEU A 293 -9.50 -8.40 4.21
N ASN A 294 -9.74 -7.55 5.19
CA ASN A 294 -10.86 -6.63 5.15
C ASN A 294 -10.63 -5.61 4.02
N VAL A 295 -11.66 -5.41 3.18
CA VAL A 295 -11.63 -4.46 2.06
C VAL A 295 -12.86 -3.55 2.17
N THR A 296 -12.67 -2.25 1.95
CA THR A 296 -13.73 -1.24 1.88
C THR A 296 -13.52 -0.37 0.66
N LYS A 297 -14.57 -0.15 -0.15
CA LYS A 297 -14.50 0.60 -1.41
C LYS A 297 -13.30 0.18 -2.28
N GLU A 298 -13.15 -1.13 -2.48
CA GLU A 298 -12.03 -1.72 -3.23
C GLU A 298 -10.63 -1.49 -2.65
N LYS A 299 -10.49 -1.03 -1.39
CA LYS A 299 -9.20 -0.76 -0.74
C LYS A 299 -8.99 -1.62 0.51
N ILE A 300 -7.78 -2.12 0.70
CA ILE A 300 -7.36 -2.89 1.87
C ILE A 300 -7.49 -2.02 3.11
N VAL A 301 -8.30 -2.47 4.08
CA VAL A 301 -8.47 -1.78 5.36
C VAL A 301 -7.18 -1.87 6.15
N VAL A 302 -6.62 -0.71 6.50
CA VAL A 302 -5.40 -0.62 7.32
C VAL A 302 -5.54 0.34 8.49
N ASP A 303 -4.78 0.09 9.55
CA ASP A 303 -4.54 1.07 10.61
C ASP A 303 -3.59 2.16 10.09
N ALA A 304 -4.07 3.40 9.98
CA ALA A 304 -3.32 4.54 9.45
C ALA A 304 -2.01 4.85 10.21
N SER A 305 -1.87 4.40 11.46
CA SER A 305 -0.65 4.60 12.27
C SER A 305 0.44 3.56 11.97
N SER A 306 0.07 2.38 11.46
CA SER A 306 0.97 1.22 11.34
C SER A 306 0.98 0.56 9.96
N MET A 307 -0.01 0.85 9.12
CA MET A 307 -0.30 0.20 7.83
C MET A 307 -0.66 -1.29 7.94
N ARG A 308 -0.98 -1.76 9.16
CA ARG A 308 -1.36 -3.16 9.41
C ARG A 308 -2.77 -3.44 8.93
N THR A 309 -2.95 -4.65 8.40
CA THR A 309 -4.26 -5.21 8.06
C THR A 309 -4.84 -5.98 9.25
N ASN A 310 -6.01 -6.61 9.06
CA ASN A 310 -6.59 -7.54 10.04
C ASN A 310 -5.78 -8.85 10.21
N VAL A 311 -4.89 -9.18 9.27
CA VAL A 311 -4.01 -10.35 9.38
C VAL A 311 -2.66 -9.93 9.95
N THR A 312 -2.31 -10.48 11.12
CA THR A 312 -1.03 -10.19 11.78
C THR A 312 0.13 -10.52 10.85
N GLY A 313 1.05 -9.56 10.70
CA GLY A 313 2.22 -9.71 9.82
C GLY A 313 1.99 -9.34 8.36
N VAL A 314 0.77 -8.96 7.98
CA VAL A 314 0.44 -8.44 6.65
C VAL A 314 0.13 -6.94 6.72
N TYR A 315 0.75 -6.19 5.83
CA TYR A 315 0.65 -4.74 5.72
C TYR A 315 0.13 -4.35 4.33
N GLY A 316 -0.71 -3.32 4.24
CA GLY A 316 -1.20 -2.75 2.97
C GLY A 316 -0.67 -1.33 2.76
N VAL A 317 -0.14 -1.01 1.58
CA VAL A 317 0.52 0.28 1.32
C VAL A 317 0.22 0.83 -0.07
N GLY A 318 0.42 2.14 -0.25
CA GLY A 318 0.14 2.85 -1.50
C GLY A 318 -1.33 2.79 -1.89
N ASP A 319 -1.61 2.88 -3.19
CA ASP A 319 -2.98 3.00 -3.70
C ASP A 319 -3.92 1.87 -3.28
N ALA A 320 -3.37 0.68 -3.00
CA ALA A 320 -4.15 -0.48 -2.59
C ALA A 320 -4.80 -0.33 -1.22
N ASN A 321 -4.38 0.65 -0.40
CA ASN A 321 -4.79 0.76 1.00
C ASN A 321 -5.89 1.84 1.21
N SER A 322 -6.61 1.76 2.33
CA SER A 322 -7.80 2.58 2.64
C SER A 322 -7.54 3.92 3.34
N ASP A 323 -6.28 4.35 3.52
CA ASP A 323 -5.92 5.57 4.27
C ASP A 323 -6.20 6.90 3.55
N GLY A 324 -6.86 6.84 2.38
CA GLY A 324 -7.53 7.98 1.77
C GLY A 324 -6.68 8.86 0.87
N SER A 325 -5.45 8.47 0.52
CA SER A 325 -4.60 9.23 -0.41
C SER A 325 -3.93 8.35 -1.47
N THR A 326 -3.97 8.78 -2.73
CA THR A 326 -3.44 8.04 -3.89
C THR A 326 -2.52 8.94 -4.72
N ASN A 327 -1.28 9.14 -4.28
CA ASN A 327 -0.26 9.82 -5.06
C ASN A 327 1.12 9.23 -4.73
N VAL A 328 2.14 9.58 -5.52
CA VAL A 328 3.49 9.03 -5.35
C VAL A 328 4.10 9.36 -3.97
N PRO A 329 4.06 10.61 -3.47
CA PRO A 329 4.56 10.93 -2.13
C PRO A 329 3.88 10.11 -1.03
N HIS A 330 2.55 9.96 -1.10
CA HIS A 330 1.78 9.18 -0.16
C HIS A 330 2.10 7.68 -0.24
N ALA A 331 2.26 7.14 -1.45
CA ALA A 331 2.69 5.78 -1.65
C ALA A 331 4.04 5.51 -0.98
N MET A 332 5.01 6.42 -1.17
CA MET A 332 6.30 6.34 -0.49
C MET A 332 6.16 6.43 1.04
N PHE A 333 5.31 7.32 1.54
CA PHE A 333 5.05 7.49 2.97
C PHE A 333 4.48 6.21 3.62
N SER A 334 3.41 5.66 3.06
CA SER A 334 2.76 4.43 3.57
C SER A 334 3.74 3.25 3.53
N GLY A 335 4.50 3.09 2.44
CA GLY A 335 5.58 2.10 2.35
C GLY A 335 6.63 2.23 3.45
N LYS A 336 7.10 3.46 3.70
CA LYS A 336 8.08 3.76 4.75
C LYS A 336 7.52 3.50 6.15
N LYS A 337 6.27 3.90 6.39
CA LYS A 337 5.58 3.70 7.67
C LYS A 337 5.43 2.21 7.99
N ALA A 338 4.99 1.41 7.03
CA ALA A 338 4.93 -0.05 7.18
C ALA A 338 6.31 -0.63 7.52
N ALA A 339 7.35 -0.24 6.78
CA ALA A 339 8.72 -0.72 7.00
C ALA A 339 9.25 -0.43 8.42
N VAL A 340 9.00 0.77 8.95
CA VAL A 340 9.42 1.14 10.31
C VAL A 340 8.67 0.30 11.34
N TYR A 341 7.34 0.21 11.23
CA TYR A 341 6.52 -0.53 12.19
C TYR A 341 6.88 -2.02 12.19
N LEU A 342 6.93 -2.64 11.01
CA LEU A 342 7.19 -4.07 10.88
C LEU A 342 8.60 -4.44 11.34
N HIS A 343 9.59 -3.55 11.16
CA HIS A 343 10.93 -3.77 11.69
C HIS A 343 10.91 -3.84 13.23
N VAL A 344 10.23 -2.90 13.88
CA VAL A 344 10.12 -2.89 15.35
C VAL A 344 9.38 -4.13 15.84
N GLN A 345 8.33 -4.58 15.13
CA GLN A 345 7.63 -5.82 15.44
C GLN A 345 8.57 -7.04 15.34
N LEU A 346 9.30 -7.18 14.23
CA LEU A 346 10.29 -8.25 14.07
C LEU A 346 11.34 -8.23 15.18
N SER A 347 11.83 -7.04 15.56
CA SER A 347 12.83 -6.87 16.63
C SER A 347 12.27 -7.25 18.01
N ARG A 348 10.99 -6.99 18.28
CA ARG A 348 10.30 -7.44 19.51
C ARG A 348 10.18 -8.96 19.56
N GLU A 349 9.80 -9.59 18.45
CA GLU A 349 9.76 -11.05 18.31
C GLU A 349 11.15 -11.68 18.52
N ASP A 350 12.18 -11.10 17.89
CA ASP A 350 13.58 -11.52 18.04
C ASP A 350 14.03 -11.42 19.52
N SER A 351 13.66 -10.32 20.19
CA SER A 351 13.97 -10.10 21.60
C SER A 351 13.26 -11.11 22.50
N ALA A 352 11.96 -11.34 22.30
CA ALA A 352 11.18 -12.29 23.07
C ALA A 352 11.74 -13.71 22.92
N SER A 353 12.08 -14.15 21.70
CA SER A 353 12.70 -15.46 21.45
C SER A 353 14.06 -15.60 22.14
N LYS A 354 14.89 -14.55 22.14
CA LYS A 354 16.19 -14.55 22.84
C LYS A 354 16.05 -14.65 24.36
N VAL A 355 15.08 -13.93 24.95
CA VAL A 355 14.80 -14.02 26.40
C VAL A 355 14.24 -15.40 26.73
N SER A 356 13.29 -15.90 25.94
CA SER A 356 12.67 -17.20 26.18
C SER A 356 13.68 -18.37 26.09
N LYS A 357 14.65 -18.29 25.16
CA LYS A 357 15.80 -19.22 25.12
C LYS A 357 16.70 -19.13 26.35
N ARG A 358 16.85 -17.95 26.97
CA ARG A 358 17.62 -17.78 28.22
C ARG A 358 16.87 -18.33 29.43
N THR A 359 15.55 -18.20 29.46
CA THR A 359 14.72 -18.75 30.55
C THR A 359 14.51 -20.25 30.41
N GLY A 360 14.66 -20.81 29.19
CA GLY A 360 14.62 -22.23 28.89
C GLY A 360 15.95 -22.97 29.04
N LEU A 361 16.82 -22.56 29.96
CA LEU A 361 17.98 -23.36 30.38
C LEU A 361 17.48 -24.74 30.83
N SER A 362 18.21 -25.80 30.46
CA SER A 362 17.78 -27.17 30.78
C SER A 362 17.65 -27.34 32.29
N GLN A 363 16.76 -28.23 32.76
CA GLN A 363 16.65 -28.58 34.18
C GLN A 363 18.02 -28.85 34.81
N ARG A 364 18.95 -29.42 34.02
CA ARG A 364 20.33 -29.70 34.41
C ARG A 364 21.17 -28.44 34.64
N GLU A 365 20.95 -27.36 33.91
CA GLU A 365 21.64 -26.07 34.09
C GLU A 365 21.06 -25.28 35.25
N LEU A 366 19.73 -25.28 35.41
CA LEU A 366 19.05 -24.74 36.58
C LEU A 366 19.45 -25.49 37.86
N GLU A 367 19.54 -26.82 37.81
CA GLU A 367 20.07 -27.65 38.90
C GLU A 367 21.54 -27.35 39.17
N LYS A 368 22.36 -27.09 38.14
CA LYS A 368 23.78 -26.75 38.30
C LYS A 368 23.97 -25.36 38.92
N GLU A 369 23.13 -24.40 38.56
CA GLU A 369 23.10 -23.06 39.15
C GLU A 369 22.56 -23.08 40.58
N ALA A 370 21.47 -23.82 40.83
CA ALA A 370 20.92 -24.02 42.17
C ALA A 370 21.92 -24.76 43.09
N THR A 371 22.59 -25.80 42.59
CA THR A 371 23.64 -26.54 43.33
C THR A 371 24.85 -25.65 43.61
N ARG A 372 25.26 -24.79 42.66
CA ARG A 372 26.32 -23.78 42.90
C ARG A 372 25.91 -22.75 43.95
N ALA A 373 24.67 -22.29 43.92
CA ALA A 373 24.17 -21.30 44.88
C ALA A 373 24.00 -21.89 46.29
N ILE A 374 23.55 -23.15 46.38
CA ILE A 374 23.40 -23.89 47.64
C ILE A 374 24.78 -24.26 48.22
N GLY A 375 25.71 -24.75 47.39
CA GLY A 375 27.08 -25.08 47.81
C GLY A 375 27.81 -23.91 48.46
N ARG A 376 27.77 -22.73 47.81
CA ARG A 376 28.40 -21.51 48.35
C ARG A 376 27.79 -21.00 49.66
N ASN A 377 26.51 -21.30 49.93
CA ASN A 377 25.83 -20.89 51.16
C ASN A 377 26.02 -21.88 52.31
N LEU A 378 26.30 -23.15 52.01
CA LEU A 378 26.53 -24.20 53.02
C LEU A 378 28.00 -24.30 53.44
N GLU A 379 28.96 -23.99 52.56
CA GLU A 379 30.39 -24.03 52.88
C GLU A 379 30.79 -23.19 54.11
N PRO A 380 30.35 -21.92 54.26
CA PRO A 380 30.65 -21.12 55.46
C PRO A 380 29.98 -21.66 56.74
N GLN A 381 28.84 -22.36 56.60
CA GLN A 381 28.11 -22.93 57.72
C GLN A 381 28.73 -24.26 58.17
N TRP A 382 29.21 -25.07 57.22
CA TRP A 382 29.93 -26.31 57.47
C TRP A 382 31.30 -26.07 58.12
N GLU A 383 32.06 -25.08 57.64
CA GLU A 383 33.32 -24.67 58.28
C GLU A 383 33.14 -24.16 59.72
N LYS A 384 32.01 -23.49 60.01
CA LYS A 384 31.66 -23.07 61.38
C LYS A 384 31.33 -24.24 62.29
N ILE A 385 30.77 -25.33 61.76
CA ILE A 385 30.46 -26.54 62.53
C ILE A 385 31.72 -27.36 62.78
N GLN A 386 32.63 -27.48 61.80
CA GLN A 386 33.89 -28.21 61.97
C GLN A 386 34.88 -27.55 62.95
N LYS A 387 34.83 -26.21 63.12
CA LYS A 387 35.66 -25.50 64.11
C LYS A 387 35.14 -25.57 65.56
N ARG A 388 34.02 -26.26 65.81
CA ARG A 388 33.40 -26.42 67.13
C ARG A 388 33.53 -27.81 67.75
N ASN A 389 34.32 -28.70 67.13
CA ASN A 389 34.71 -29.99 67.70
C ASN A 389 36.19 -30.02 68.03
#